data_AF-A0A924F970-F1
#
_entry.id   AF-A0A924F970-F1
#
_cell.length_a   1.000
_cell.length_b   1.000
_cell.length_c   1.000
_cell.angle_alpha   90.00
_cell.angle_beta   90.00
_cell.angle_gamma   90.00
#
_symmetry.space_group_name_H-M   'P 1'
#
loop_
_entity.id
_entity.type
_entity.pdbx_description
1 polymer ?
#
loop_
_entity_poly.entity_id
_entity_poly.type
_entity_poly.pdbx_seq_one_letter_code
_entity_poly.pdbx_strand_id
1 'polypeptide(L)'
;MDTIYRALIVCTSHASFLSKPQKTGLWLSEATHFYDELADRNLPYDIASPNGGPVPIDERSIDRRDTTNEKWYNNPTFRQK
;
A
#
# COMPACT_ATOMS: atom_id res chain seq x y z
N MET A 1 8.41 -5.21 -30.02
CA MET A 1 7.93 -5.58 -28.68
C MET A 1 7.43 -4.31 -28.05
N ASP A 2 6.16 -4.25 -27.68
CA ASP A 2 5.64 -3.10 -26.96
C ASP A 2 6.32 -3.01 -25.58
N THR A 3 6.69 -1.80 -25.18
CA THR A 3 7.32 -1.58 -23.88
C THR A 3 6.32 -1.84 -22.77
N ILE A 4 6.65 -2.74 -21.84
CA ILE A 4 5.84 -2.96 -20.64
C ILE A 4 6.32 -1.98 -19.56
N TYR A 5 5.46 -1.03 -19.21
CA TYR A 5 5.71 -0.11 -18.10
C TYR A 5 5.40 -0.78 -16.76
N ARG A 6 6.27 -0.57 -15.76
CA ARG A 6 6.11 -1.10 -14.39
C ARG A 6 6.14 0.05 -13.39
N ALA A 7 5.26 0.00 -12.40
CA ALA A 7 5.25 0.96 -11.28
C ALA A 7 6.01 0.40 -10.07
N LEU A 8 6.76 1.26 -9.38
CA LEU A 8 7.31 0.97 -8.05
C LEU A 8 6.61 1.85 -7.02
N ILE A 9 5.86 1.23 -6.11
CA ILE A 9 5.16 1.88 -5.02
C ILE A 9 6.07 1.87 -3.81
N VAL A 10 6.55 3.05 -3.39
CA VAL A 10 7.48 3.17 -2.26
C VAL A 10 6.70 3.63 -1.02
N CYS A 11 6.69 2.79 0.00
CA CYS A 11 5.99 3.00 1.26
C CYS A 11 6.95 3.33 2.41
N THR A 12 6.42 3.90 3.49
CA THR A 12 7.18 4.14 4.71
C THR A 12 7.58 2.84 5.40
N SER A 13 8.70 2.86 6.13
CA SER A 13 9.07 1.81 7.10
C SER A 13 8.83 2.23 8.56
N HIS A 14 8.29 3.43 8.81
CA HIS A 14 8.09 3.96 10.15
C HIS A 14 6.68 3.69 10.68
N ALA A 15 6.59 3.04 11.83
CA ALA A 15 5.32 2.71 12.51
C ALA A 15 4.93 3.71 13.63
N SER A 16 5.73 4.75 13.87
CA SER A 16 5.54 5.68 15.00
C SER A 16 6.14 7.05 14.69
N PHE A 17 5.55 8.10 15.24
CA PHE A 17 6.15 9.44 15.21
C PHE A 17 7.27 9.55 16.25
N LEU A 18 8.30 10.34 15.96
CA LEU A 18 9.40 10.57 16.89
C LEU A 18 8.98 11.41 18.12
N SER A 19 8.03 12.33 17.94
CA SER A 19 7.65 13.32 18.94
C SER A 19 6.26 13.11 19.53
N LYS A 20 5.52 12.07 19.09
CA LYS A 20 4.15 11.82 19.53
C LYS A 20 3.95 10.34 19.90
N PRO A 21 3.10 10.04 20.89
CA PRO A 21 2.85 8.67 21.32
C PRO A 21 1.99 7.87 20.32
N GLN A 22 1.36 8.50 19.33
CA GLN A 22 0.52 7.81 18.37
C GLN A 22 1.34 6.95 17.39
N LYS A 23 0.77 5.79 17.04
CA LYS A 23 1.22 4.98 15.92
C LYS A 23 0.86 5.67 14.59
N THR A 24 1.65 5.39 13.57
CA THR A 24 1.47 5.87 12.20
C THR A 24 1.94 4.79 11.23
N GLY A 25 1.79 5.03 9.94
CA GLY A 25 2.27 4.13 8.91
C GLY A 25 1.84 4.60 7.54
N LEU A 26 1.77 3.66 6.60
CA LEU A 26 1.11 3.84 5.32
C LEU A 26 -0.35 4.19 5.54
N TRP A 27 -0.82 5.22 4.86
CA TRP A 27 -2.25 5.49 4.74
C TRP A 27 -2.84 4.58 3.68
N LEU A 28 -3.67 3.61 4.10
CA LEU A 28 -4.06 2.47 3.28
C LEU A 28 -4.71 2.88 1.94
N SER A 29 -5.63 3.84 1.95
CA SER A 29 -6.32 4.30 0.72
C SER A 29 -5.38 4.90 -0.32
N GLU A 30 -4.27 5.50 0.09
CA GLU A 30 -3.28 6.06 -0.85
C GLU A 30 -2.62 4.95 -1.68
N ALA A 31 -2.41 3.77 -1.09
CA ALA A 31 -1.82 2.63 -1.79
C ALA A 31 -2.86 1.79 -2.52
N THR A 32 -3.98 1.47 -1.88
CA THR A 32 -4.99 0.55 -2.45
C THR A 32 -5.69 1.15 -3.66
N HIS A 33 -6.00 2.46 -3.65
CA HIS A 33 -6.68 3.12 -4.78
C HIS A 33 -5.75 3.22 -5.98
N PHE A 34 -4.48 3.57 -5.76
CA PHE A 34 -3.50 3.61 -6.85
C PHE A 34 -3.26 2.21 -7.42
N TYR A 35 -3.19 1.20 -6.55
CA TYR A 35 -3.05 -0.18 -6.98
C TYR A 35 -4.27 -0.68 -7.77
N ASP A 36 -5.49 -0.30 -7.39
CA ASP A 36 -6.72 -0.65 -8.11
C ASP A 36 -6.64 -0.20 -9.58
N GLU A 37 -6.23 1.05 -9.81
CA GLU A 37 -6.06 1.59 -11.16
C GLU A 37 -4.99 0.86 -11.99
N LEU A 38 -3.90 0.41 -11.35
CA LEU A 38 -2.87 -0.39 -12.03
C LEU A 38 -3.37 -1.80 -12.37
N ALA A 39 -4.08 -2.43 -11.43
CA ALA A 39 -4.65 -3.76 -11.58
C ALA A 39 -5.68 -3.80 -12.70
N ASP A 40 -6.57 -2.81 -12.78
CA ASP A 40 -7.59 -2.69 -13.84
C ASP A 40 -6.97 -2.59 -15.24
N ARG A 41 -5.73 -2.10 -15.34
CA ARG A 41 -4.99 -1.97 -16.60
C ARG A 41 -3.99 -3.10 -16.84
N ASN A 42 -3.95 -4.11 -15.97
CA ASN A 42 -2.97 -5.20 -15.99
C ASN A 42 -1.51 -4.69 -16.00
N LEU A 43 -1.24 -3.56 -15.36
CA LEU A 43 0.10 -3.01 -15.27
C LEU A 43 0.88 -3.70 -14.14
N PRO A 44 2.10 -4.20 -14.39
CA PRO A 44 2.92 -4.78 -13.35
C PRO A 44 3.36 -3.72 -12.34
N TYR A 45 3.48 -4.14 -11.09
CA TYR A 45 3.87 -3.28 -9.98
C TYR A 45 4.73 -4.05 -8.97
N ASP A 46 5.54 -3.31 -8.23
CA ASP A 46 6.24 -3.79 -7.03
C ASP A 46 6.05 -2.80 -5.88
N ILE A 47 6.12 -3.30 -4.64
CA ILE A 47 6.07 -2.50 -3.43
C ILE A 47 7.45 -2.58 -2.75
N ALA A 48 7.94 -1.44 -2.28
CA ALA A 48 9.20 -1.36 -1.55
C ALA A 48 9.06 -0.43 -0.35
N SER A 49 9.92 -0.60 0.64
CA SER A 49 10.09 0.35 1.74
C SER A 49 11.59 0.50 2.06
N PRO A 50 12.04 1.65 2.62
CA PRO A 50 13.46 1.89 2.88
C PRO A 50 14.18 0.76 3.64
N ASN A 51 13.52 0.13 4.61
CA ASN A 51 14.09 -0.96 5.41
C ASN A 51 13.70 -2.36 4.88
N GLY A 52 12.88 -2.45 3.84
CA GLY A 52 12.27 -3.70 3.39
C GLY A 52 11.31 -4.31 4.43
N GLY A 53 10.86 -5.53 4.18
CA GLY A 53 9.93 -6.24 5.05
C GLY A 53 8.51 -5.64 5.07
N PRO A 54 7.68 -6.04 6.05
CA PRO A 54 6.29 -5.61 6.12
C PRO A 54 6.13 -4.09 6.29
N VAL A 55 5.32 -3.48 5.43
CA VAL A 55 4.96 -2.07 5.54
C VAL A 55 4.00 -1.86 6.72
N PRO A 56 4.32 -1.00 7.70
CA PRO A 56 3.38 -0.66 8.76
C PRO A 56 2.21 0.15 8.21
N ILE A 57 0.98 -0.20 8.61
CA ILE A 57 -0.24 0.51 8.20
C ILE A 57 -0.69 1.41 9.37
N ASP A 58 -1.09 2.65 9.07
CA ASP A 58 -1.76 3.48 10.06
C ASP A 58 -3.18 2.94 10.30
N GLU A 59 -3.47 2.47 11.52
CA GLU A 59 -4.77 1.90 11.88
C GLU A 59 -5.95 2.86 11.58
N ARG A 60 -5.72 4.17 11.64
CA ARG A 60 -6.73 5.19 11.34
C ARG A 60 -7.12 5.23 9.87
N SER A 61 -6.28 4.70 9.00
CA SER A 61 -6.52 4.65 7.55
C SER A 61 -7.35 3.44 7.11
N ILE A 62 -7.62 2.49 8.02
CA ILE A 62 -8.43 1.30 7.74
C ILE A 62 -9.92 1.69 7.80
N ASP A 63 -10.43 2.27 6.73
CA ASP A 63 -11.88 2.50 6.56
C ASP A 63 -12.51 1.30 5.84
N ARG A 64 -13.35 0.54 6.56
CA ARG A 64 -14.07 -0.62 6.01
C ARG A 64 -15.27 -0.24 5.15
N ARG A 65 -15.67 1.03 5.12
CA ARG A 65 -16.74 1.51 4.22
C ARG A 65 -16.21 1.82 2.83
N ASP A 66 -14.90 1.95 2.70
CA ASP A 66 -14.22 2.08 1.42
C ASP A 66 -14.03 0.68 0.82
N THR A 67 -14.82 0.39 -0.22
CA THR A 67 -14.86 -0.92 -0.87
C THR A 67 -13.52 -1.28 -1.53
N THR A 68 -12.77 -0.28 -2.02
CA THR A 68 -11.47 -0.49 -2.65
C THR A 68 -10.42 -0.83 -1.59
N ASN A 69 -10.45 -0.13 -0.45
CA ASN A 69 -9.66 -0.51 0.72
C ASN A 69 -9.98 -1.92 1.17
N GLU A 70 -11.26 -2.26 1.36
CA GLU A 70 -11.66 -3.57 1.85
C GLU A 70 -11.26 -4.71 0.90
N LYS A 71 -11.45 -4.50 -0.42
CA LYS A 71 -11.02 -5.42 -1.48
C LYS A 71 -9.54 -5.76 -1.36
N TRP A 72 -8.68 -4.75 -1.27
CA TRP A 72 -7.23 -4.95 -1.29
C TRP A 72 -6.63 -5.30 0.07
N TYR A 73 -7.23 -4.82 1.15
CA TYR A 73 -6.82 -5.19 2.51
C TYR A 73 -6.96 -6.68 2.77
N ASN A 74 -7.99 -7.32 2.24
CA ASN A 74 -8.23 -8.75 2.37
C ASN A 74 -7.55 -9.58 1.26
N ASN A 75 -6.89 -8.94 0.29
CA ASN A 75 -6.22 -9.62 -0.79
C ASN A 75 -4.83 -10.13 -0.33
N PRO A 76 -4.57 -11.45 -0.33
CA PRO A 76 -3.31 -12.00 0.17
C PRO A 76 -2.12 -11.62 -0.71
N THR A 77 -2.30 -11.47 -2.02
CA THR A 77 -1.22 -11.08 -2.94
C THR A 77 -0.77 -9.65 -2.67
N PHE A 78 -1.70 -8.73 -2.44
CA PHE A 78 -1.37 -7.36 -2.06
C PHE A 78 -0.73 -7.29 -0.67
N ARG A 79 -1.24 -8.07 0.30
CA ARG A 79 -0.76 -8.10 1.69
C ARG A 79 0.61 -8.75 1.90
N GLN A 80 1.04 -9.60 0.96
CA GLN A 80 2.33 -10.32 1.02
C GLN A 80 3.44 -9.66 0.19
N LYS A 81 3.10 -8.64 -0.61
CA LYS A 81 4.06 -7.80 -1.33
C LYS A 81 4.71 -6.80 -0.37
#